data_AF-A0A3D0X319-F1
#
_entry.id   AF-A0A3D0X319-F1
#
_cell.length_a   1.000
_cell.length_b   1.000
_cell.length_c   1.000
_cell.angle_alpha   90.00
_cell.angle_beta   90.00
_cell.angle_gamma   90.00
#
_symmetry.space_group_name_H-M   'P 1'
#
loop_
_entity.id
_entity.type
_entity.pdbx_description
1 polymer ?
#
loop_
_entity_poly.entity_id
_entity_poly.type
_entity_poly.pdbx_seq_one_letter_code
_entity_poly.pdbx_strand_id
1 'polypeptide(L)'
;MANIDLSKYGITGATEIVHNPSYEYLFEEETKEGLTGFDIGKLTELDAVNVMTGIYTGRSPKDKFIVMDKTSKDTVWWTTDEYKNDNHPASEEAWSAVKEIAKKELSNKKLYVVDAFCGANKDTRMAVRFIVEVAWQAHFIKNM
;
A
#
# COMPACT_ATOMS: atom_id res chain seq x y z
N MET A 1 14.45 -6.28 18.30
CA MET A 1 13.47 -5.60 17.43
C MET A 1 12.09 -5.92 17.96
N ALA A 2 11.15 -4.98 17.98
CA ALA A 2 9.79 -5.29 18.42
C ALA A 2 9.14 -6.27 17.43
N ASN A 3 8.56 -7.36 17.93
CA ASN A 3 7.80 -8.28 17.07
C ASN A 3 6.61 -7.51 16.48
N ILE A 4 6.56 -7.39 15.15
CA ILE A 4 5.44 -6.75 14.46
C ILE A 4 4.27 -7.72 14.44
N ASP A 5 3.22 -7.38 15.19
CA ASP A 5 1.95 -8.10 15.15
C ASP A 5 1.01 -7.46 14.11
N LEU A 6 0.71 -8.22 13.05
CA LEU A 6 -0.22 -7.85 11.99
C LEU A 6 -1.64 -8.42 12.22
N SER A 7 -1.83 -9.27 13.23
CA SER A 7 -3.11 -9.94 13.50
C SER A 7 -4.22 -8.94 13.86
N LYS A 8 -3.87 -7.81 14.48
CA LYS A 8 -4.78 -6.68 14.71
C LYS A 8 -5.41 -6.09 13.43
N TYR A 9 -4.79 -6.31 12.27
CA TYR A 9 -5.33 -5.91 10.97
C TYR A 9 -6.12 -7.04 10.29
N GLY A 10 -6.17 -8.23 10.89
CA GLY A 10 -6.75 -9.44 10.33
C GLY A 10 -5.82 -10.18 9.35
N ILE A 11 -4.53 -9.81 9.30
CA ILE A 11 -3.51 -10.51 8.50
C ILE A 11 -2.85 -11.55 9.39
N THR A 12 -2.84 -12.81 8.96
CA THR A 12 -2.37 -13.94 9.77
C THR A 12 -1.44 -14.85 8.98
N GLY A 13 -0.66 -15.67 9.68
CA GLY A 13 0.20 -16.66 9.06
C GLY A 13 1.37 -16.09 8.25
N ALA A 14 1.71 -14.80 8.40
CA ALA A 14 2.87 -14.21 7.71
C ALA A 14 4.13 -15.07 7.96
N THR A 15 4.74 -15.55 6.89
CA THR A 15 5.87 -16.49 6.95
C THR A 15 7.18 -15.79 7.31
N GLU A 16 7.29 -14.52 6.92
CA GLU A 16 8.40 -13.63 7.20
C GLU A 16 7.88 -12.18 7.20
N ILE A 17 8.40 -11.35 8.11
CA ILE A 17 8.13 -9.90 8.13
C ILE A 17 9.45 -9.16 7.99
N VAL A 18 9.63 -8.48 6.87
CA VAL A 18 10.76 -7.59 6.61
C VAL A 18 10.36 -6.17 7.02
N HIS A 19 10.83 -5.71 8.18
CA HIS A 19 10.49 -4.39 8.71
C HIS A 19 11.53 -3.33 8.34
N ASN A 20 11.06 -2.20 7.80
CA ASN A 20 11.86 -1.04 7.39
C ASN A 20 13.12 -1.45 6.62
N PRO A 21 12.99 -2.22 5.51
CA PRO A 21 14.13 -2.73 4.76
C PRO A 21 15.07 -1.60 4.31
N SER A 22 16.37 -1.91 4.21
CA SER A 22 17.36 -0.99 3.65
C SER A 22 17.23 -0.92 2.13
N TYR A 23 17.86 0.08 1.52
CA TYR A 23 17.86 0.20 0.05
C TYR A 23 18.60 -0.96 -0.62
N GLU A 24 19.67 -1.45 0.01
CA GLU A 24 20.48 -2.57 -0.47
C GLU A 24 19.66 -3.86 -0.46
N TYR A 25 18.93 -4.13 0.64
CA TYR A 25 18.04 -5.29 0.71
C TYR A 25 16.92 -5.22 -0.34
N LEU A 26 16.33 -4.05 -0.55
CA LEU A 26 15.29 -3.85 -1.56
C LEU A 26 15.84 -4.09 -2.97
N PHE A 27 17.03 -3.56 -3.28
CA PHE A 27 17.69 -3.78 -4.56
C PHE A 27 17.93 -5.27 -4.84
N GLU A 28 18.42 -6.03 -3.85
CA GLU A 28 18.60 -7.48 -3.97
C GLU A 28 17.28 -8.22 -4.21
N GLU A 29 16.22 -7.87 -3.46
CA GLU A 29 14.92 -8.53 -3.62
C GLU A 29 14.21 -8.15 -4.93
N GLU A 30 14.43 -6.95 -5.46
CA GLU A 30 13.85 -6.49 -6.74
C GLU A 30 14.55 -7.06 -7.97
N THR A 31 15.82 -7.44 -7.85
CA THR A 31 16.65 -7.99 -8.94
C THR A 31 16.77 -9.52 -8.88
N LYS A 32 16.06 -10.15 -7.95
CA LYS A 32 16.09 -11.59 -7.72
C LYS A 32 15.55 -12.38 -8.91
N GLU A 33 16.22 -13.48 -9.23
CA GLU A 33 15.71 -14.45 -10.21
C GLU A 33 14.41 -15.11 -9.69
N GLY A 34 13.45 -15.35 -10.60
CA GLY A 34 12.20 -16.03 -10.27
C GLY A 34 11.01 -15.13 -9.93
N LEU A 35 11.19 -13.80 -9.89
CA LEU A 35 10.07 -12.87 -9.89
C LEU A 35 9.24 -13.03 -11.17
N THR A 36 7.92 -12.86 -11.07
CA THR A 36 7.00 -13.05 -12.21
C THR A 36 6.06 -11.86 -12.36
N GLY A 37 5.45 -11.72 -13.54
CA GLY A 37 4.44 -10.70 -13.79
C GLY A 37 4.96 -9.28 -13.55
N PHE A 38 4.24 -8.51 -12.72
CA PHE A 38 4.54 -7.11 -12.41
C PHE A 38 5.48 -6.93 -11.20
N ASP A 39 5.95 -8.03 -10.61
CA ASP A 39 6.90 -7.98 -9.50
C ASP A 39 8.35 -7.83 -9.99
N ILE A 40 8.59 -8.09 -11.27
CA ILE A 40 9.91 -8.08 -11.89
C ILE A 40 10.48 -6.65 -11.92
N GLY A 41 11.59 -6.44 -11.23
CA GLY A 41 12.50 -5.32 -11.42
C GLY A 41 13.55 -5.63 -12.49
N LYS A 42 13.90 -4.62 -13.29
CA LYS A 42 15.00 -4.69 -14.26
C LYS A 42 16.03 -3.61 -13.97
N LEU A 43 17.27 -4.04 -13.74
CA LEU A 43 18.39 -3.11 -13.62
C LEU A 43 18.65 -2.42 -14.97
N THR A 44 18.67 -1.10 -14.96
CA THR A 44 18.97 -0.27 -16.13
C THR A 44 20.46 0.07 -16.20
N GLU A 45 20.92 0.63 -17.32
CA GLU A 45 22.29 1.14 -17.46
C GLU A 45 22.64 2.32 -16.55
N LEU A 46 21.64 2.90 -15.86
CA LEU A 46 21.78 4.01 -14.92
C LEU A 46 21.86 3.54 -13.47
N ASP A 47 22.03 2.23 -13.24
CA ASP A 47 22.04 1.58 -11.92
C ASP A 47 20.74 1.77 -11.11
N ALA A 48 19.65 2.14 -11.79
CA ALA A 48 18.31 2.21 -11.22
C ALA A 48 17.49 0.99 -11.62
N VAL A 49 16.69 0.47 -10.68
CA VAL A 49 15.70 -0.57 -10.97
C VAL A 49 14.47 0.06 -11.61
N ASN A 50 14.06 -0.49 -12.75
CA ASN A 50 12.81 -0.15 -13.44
C ASN A 50 11.78 -1.27 -13.26
N VAL A 51 10.52 -0.90 -13.02
CA VAL A 51 9.39 -1.82 -12.92
C VAL A 51 8.29 -1.42 -13.91
N MET A 52 7.48 -2.38 -14.33
CA MET A 52 6.33 -2.16 -15.20
C MET A 52 5.03 -2.45 -14.46
N THR A 53 4.07 -1.53 -14.49
CA THR A 53 2.78 -1.64 -13.76
C THR A 53 1.62 -2.12 -14.65
N GLY A 54 1.92 -2.63 -15.85
CA GLY A 54 0.92 -3.10 -16.80
C GLY A 54 0.06 -1.96 -17.35
N ILE A 55 -1.27 -2.15 -17.34
CA ILE A 55 -2.21 -1.12 -17.81
C ILE A 55 -2.37 0.05 -16.80
N TYR A 56 -1.94 -0.14 -15.55
CA TYR A 56 -2.07 0.84 -14.48
C TYR A 56 -0.92 1.86 -14.54
N THR A 57 -0.93 2.67 -15.60
CA THR A 57 0.10 3.68 -15.91
C THR A 57 -0.21 5.07 -15.31
N GLY A 58 -1.22 5.14 -14.44
CA GLY A 58 -1.66 6.37 -13.81
C GLY A 58 -2.67 6.10 -12.70
N ARG A 59 -3.28 7.17 -12.18
CA ARG A 59 -4.34 7.07 -11.17
C ARG A 59 -5.64 6.56 -11.78
N SER A 60 -6.44 5.84 -11.00
CA SER A 60 -7.80 5.43 -11.33
C SER A 60 -8.84 6.21 -10.51
N PRO A 61 -9.11 7.50 -10.82
CA PRO A 61 -10.02 8.33 -10.02
C PRO A 61 -11.44 7.77 -9.92
N LYS A 62 -11.90 7.05 -10.96
CA LYS A 62 -13.23 6.41 -10.99
C LYS A 62 -13.36 5.22 -10.03
N ASP A 63 -12.24 4.70 -9.53
CA ASP A 63 -12.18 3.58 -8.59
C ASP A 63 -11.83 4.06 -7.15
N LYS A 64 -11.82 5.38 -6.92
CA LYS A 64 -11.62 5.95 -5.58
C LYS A 64 -12.93 5.99 -4.83
N PHE A 65 -12.96 5.39 -3.64
CA PHE A 65 -14.11 5.43 -2.74
C PHE A 65 -13.70 5.81 -1.32
N ILE A 66 -14.61 6.47 -0.60
CA ILE A 66 -14.46 6.79 0.82
C ILE A 66 -15.71 6.25 1.52
N VAL A 67 -15.52 5.53 2.63
CA VAL A 67 -16.63 4.98 3.41
C VAL A 67 -17.42 6.14 4.00
N MET A 68 -18.74 6.17 3.76
CA MET A 68 -19.65 7.13 4.37
C MET A 68 -20.14 6.56 5.70
N ASP A 69 -19.43 6.88 6.77
CA ASP A 69 -19.75 6.47 8.14
C ASP A 69 -20.05 7.71 9.01
N LYS A 70 -20.29 7.50 10.30
CA LYS A 70 -20.54 8.60 11.25
C LYS A 70 -19.41 9.65 11.34
N THR A 71 -18.19 9.31 10.93
CA THR A 71 -17.02 10.19 10.99
C THR A 71 -16.93 11.06 9.74
N SER A 72 -17.16 10.46 8.58
CA SER A 72 -16.94 11.10 7.27
C SER A 72 -18.19 11.79 6.72
N LYS A 73 -19.39 11.34 7.10
CA LYS A 73 -20.66 11.76 6.49
C LYS A 73 -20.82 13.27 6.41
N ASP A 74 -20.50 13.99 7.49
CA ASP A 74 -20.74 15.43 7.58
C ASP A 74 -19.47 16.29 7.34
N THR A 75 -18.32 15.65 7.06
CA THR A 75 -17.02 16.36 6.97
C THR A 75 -16.29 16.17 5.64
N VAL A 76 -16.54 15.07 4.93
CA VAL A 76 -15.96 14.84 3.60
C VAL A 76 -16.74 15.63 2.55
N TRP A 77 -16.01 16.23 1.59
CA TRP A 77 -16.63 16.88 0.44
C TRP A 77 -17.11 15.84 -0.58
N TRP A 78 -18.33 15.33 -0.37
CA TRP A 78 -18.93 14.30 -1.22
C TRP A 78 -19.23 14.80 -2.64
N THR A 79 -19.17 13.88 -3.61
CA THR A 79 -19.60 14.15 -4.99
C THR A 79 -21.12 14.31 -5.05
N THR A 80 -21.62 15.31 -5.78
CA THR A 80 -23.07 15.51 -6.04
C THR A 80 -23.32 15.69 -7.54
N ASP A 81 -24.57 15.90 -7.95
CA ASP A 81 -24.88 16.21 -9.35
C ASP A 81 -24.41 17.62 -9.75
N GLU A 82 -24.45 18.57 -8.83
CA GLU A 82 -24.04 19.96 -9.02
C GLU A 82 -22.51 20.12 -8.95
N TYR A 83 -21.84 19.36 -8.06
CA TYR A 83 -20.40 19.47 -7.83
C TYR A 83 -19.73 18.10 -7.92
N LYS A 84 -19.38 17.72 -9.15
CA LYS A 84 -18.70 16.45 -9.44
C LYS A 84 -17.26 16.47 -8.94
N ASN A 85 -16.90 15.45 -8.17
CA ASN A 85 -15.55 15.12 -7.76
C ASN A 85 -15.40 13.59 -7.57
N ASP A 86 -14.20 13.11 -7.23
CA ASP A 86 -13.89 11.67 -7.11
C ASP A 86 -14.13 11.09 -5.71
N ASN A 87 -14.75 11.82 -4.78
CA ASN A 87 -15.08 11.30 -3.45
C ASN A 87 -16.39 10.50 -3.51
N HIS A 88 -16.33 9.34 -4.17
CA HIS A 88 -17.48 8.45 -4.29
C HIS A 88 -17.78 7.77 -2.93
N PRO A 89 -19.04 7.77 -2.48
CA PRO A 89 -19.40 7.12 -1.23
C PRO A 89 -19.36 5.59 -1.37
N ALA A 90 -18.83 4.91 -0.36
CA ALA A 90 -18.95 3.46 -0.17
C ALA A 90 -19.68 3.14 1.14
N SER A 91 -20.36 2.00 1.19
CA SER A 91 -20.99 1.49 2.41
C SER A 91 -19.99 0.73 3.30
N GLU A 92 -20.33 0.55 4.58
CA GLU A 92 -19.51 -0.26 5.50
C GLU A 92 -19.46 -1.74 5.09
N GLU A 93 -20.50 -2.26 4.44
CA GLU A 93 -20.54 -3.62 3.89
C GLU A 93 -19.57 -3.76 2.71
N ALA A 94 -19.57 -2.79 1.79
CA ALA A 94 -18.63 -2.76 0.67
C ALA A 94 -17.17 -2.69 1.17
N TRP A 95 -16.92 -1.84 2.17
CA TRP A 95 -15.63 -1.77 2.84
C TRP A 95 -15.21 -3.11 3.46
N SER A 96 -16.13 -3.75 4.19
CA SER A 96 -15.86 -5.05 4.80
C SER A 96 -15.48 -6.09 3.74
N ALA A 97 -16.19 -6.13 2.61
CA ALA A 97 -15.88 -7.05 1.52
C ALA A 97 -14.47 -6.82 0.93
N VAL A 98 -14.11 -5.58 0.58
CA VAL A 98 -12.78 -5.29 0.01
C VAL A 98 -11.65 -5.46 1.02
N LYS A 99 -11.92 -5.17 2.31
CA LYS A 99 -10.96 -5.40 3.39
C LYS A 99 -10.67 -6.89 3.58
N GLU A 100 -11.68 -7.76 3.48
CA GLU A 100 -11.46 -9.22 3.54
C GLU A 100 -10.65 -9.74 2.35
N ILE A 101 -10.84 -9.18 1.15
CA ILE A 101 -10.00 -9.51 -0.01
C ILE A 101 -8.52 -9.19 0.27
N ALA A 102 -8.24 -7.97 0.75
CA ALA A 102 -6.87 -7.55 1.07
C ALA A 102 -6.24 -8.39 2.19
N LYS A 103 -6.98 -8.69 3.27
CA LYS A 103 -6.49 -9.55 4.36
C LYS A 103 -6.14 -10.95 3.88
N LYS A 104 -7.02 -11.54 3.05
CA LYS A 104 -6.83 -12.88 2.50
C LYS A 104 -5.60 -12.91 1.60
N GLU A 105 -5.44 -11.90 0.75
CA GLU A 105 -4.30 -11.80 -0.17
C GLU A 105 -2.97 -11.69 0.58
N LEU A 106 -2.91 -10.87 1.63
CA LEU A 106 -1.67 -10.64 2.39
C LEU A 106 -1.37 -11.72 3.45
N SER A 107 -2.30 -12.62 3.75
CA SER A 107 -2.07 -13.68 4.75
C SER A 107 -1.26 -14.84 4.18
N ASN A 108 -0.50 -15.54 5.02
CA ASN A 108 0.32 -16.69 4.65
C ASN A 108 1.44 -16.40 3.64
N LYS A 109 1.96 -15.17 3.63
CA LYS A 109 3.02 -14.71 2.74
C LYS A 109 4.18 -14.08 3.49
N LYS A 110 5.31 -13.91 2.79
CA LYS A 110 6.36 -12.95 3.17
C LYS A 110 5.80 -11.56 2.97
N LEU A 111 5.98 -10.67 3.94
CA LEU A 111 5.49 -9.29 3.89
C LEU A 111 6.60 -8.29 4.18
N TYR A 112 6.50 -7.15 3.53
CA TYR A 112 7.29 -5.96 3.80
C TYR A 112 6.43 -4.99 4.60
N VAL A 113 6.96 -4.51 5.72
CA VAL A 113 6.31 -3.50 6.56
C VAL A 113 7.19 -2.26 6.57
N VAL A 114 6.63 -1.13 6.15
CA VAL A 114 7.31 0.16 6.15
C VAL A 114 6.54 1.13 7.04
N ASP A 115 7.18 1.55 8.14
CA ASP A 115 6.70 2.62 8.99
C ASP A 115 7.36 3.94 8.56
N ALA A 116 6.55 4.90 8.13
CA ALA A 116 6.98 6.19 7.62
C ALA A 116 6.14 7.36 8.20
N PHE A 117 6.53 8.59 7.86
CA PHE A 117 5.79 9.79 8.23
C PHE A 117 5.29 10.52 6.99
N CYS A 118 4.02 10.93 7.01
CA CYS A 118 3.48 11.89 6.06
C CYS A 118 3.40 13.26 6.74
N GLY A 119 4.21 14.21 6.27
CA GLY A 119 4.41 15.52 6.90
C GLY A 119 5.74 15.63 7.63
N ALA A 120 6.47 16.72 7.42
CA ALA A 120 7.80 16.93 8.00
C ALA A 120 7.76 17.29 9.49
N ASN A 121 6.75 18.05 9.91
CA ASN A 121 6.66 18.59 11.27
C ASN A 121 6.07 17.57 12.24
N LYS A 122 6.71 17.39 13.39
CA LYS A 122 6.36 16.37 14.40
C LYS A 122 4.95 16.54 14.98
N ASP A 123 4.49 17.78 15.09
CA ASP A 123 3.20 18.17 15.69
C ASP A 123 1.99 17.87 14.80
N THR A 124 2.21 17.70 13.50
CA THR A 124 1.15 17.58 12.48
C THR A 124 1.29 16.37 11.58
N ARG A 125 2.44 15.67 11.61
CA ARG A 125 2.68 14.49 10.78
C ARG A 125 1.81 13.31 11.19
N MET A 126 1.44 12.52 10.20
CA MET A 126 0.79 11.23 10.38
C MET A 126 1.85 10.12 10.38
N ALA A 127 1.83 9.26 11.39
CA ALA A 127 2.56 7.99 11.35
C ALA A 127 1.77 6.99 10.50
N VAL A 128 2.37 6.52 9.40
CA VAL A 128 1.73 5.61 8.46
C VAL A 128 2.48 4.28 8.43
N ARG A 129 1.74 3.18 8.53
CA ARG A 129 2.26 1.84 8.33
C ARG A 129 1.75 1.30 6.99
N PHE A 130 2.67 0.92 6.13
CA PHE A 130 2.38 0.22 4.89
C PHE A 130 2.70 -1.26 5.04
N ILE A 131 1.88 -2.11 4.44
CA ILE A 131 2.02 -3.56 4.43
C ILE A 131 1.82 -4.01 2.99
N VAL A 132 2.88 -4.56 2.38
CA VAL A 132 2.88 -5.00 0.98
C VAL A 132 3.61 -6.33 0.87
N GLU A 133 3.31 -7.11 -0.16
CA GLU A 133 4.00 -8.38 -0.43
C GLU A 133 5.11 -8.26 -1.50
N VAL A 134 5.17 -7.13 -2.21
CA VAL A 134 6.12 -6.88 -3.30
C VAL A 134 7.20 -5.88 -2.88
N ALA A 135 8.47 -6.23 -3.10
CA ALA A 135 9.63 -5.43 -2.67
C ALA A 135 9.62 -4.01 -3.24
N TRP A 136 9.42 -3.86 -4.56
CA TRP A 136 9.44 -2.53 -5.19
C TRP A 136 8.34 -1.60 -4.69
N GLN A 137 7.21 -2.14 -4.21
CA GLN A 137 6.17 -1.33 -3.58
C GLN A 137 6.65 -0.75 -2.25
N ALA A 138 7.35 -1.56 -1.43
CA ALA A 138 7.97 -1.09 -0.20
C ALA A 138 9.07 -0.06 -0.48
N HIS A 139 9.84 -0.25 -1.55
CA HIS A 139 10.84 0.73 -2.00
C HIS A 139 10.20 2.04 -2.45
N PHE A 140 9.12 2.01 -3.21
CA PHE A 140 8.37 3.21 -3.58
C PHE A 140 7.99 4.03 -2.33
N ILE A 141 7.43 3.39 -1.32
CA ILE A 141 7.03 4.03 -0.05
C ILE A 141 8.25 4.59 0.70
N LYS A 142 9.39 3.90 0.66
CA LYS A 142 10.62 4.35 1.32
C LYS A 142 11.17 5.63 0.69
N ASN A 143 10.96 5.83 -0.62
CA ASN A 143 11.42 7.01 -1.35
C ASN A 143 10.51 8.23 -1.20
N MET A 144 9.19 8.01 -1.13
CA MET A 144 8.18 9.08 -1.08
C MET A 144 8.01 9.68 0.31
#